data_AF-A0A538KAZ8-F1
#
_entry.id   AF-A0A538KAZ8-F1
#
_cell.length_a   1.000
_cell.length_b   1.000
_cell.length_c   1.000
_cell.angle_alpha   90.00
_cell.angle_beta   90.00
_cell.angle_gamma   90.00
#
_symmetry.space_group_name_H-M   'P 1'
#
loop_
_entity.id
_entity.type
_entity.pdbx_description
1 polymer ?
#
loop_
_entity_poly.entity_id
_entity_poly.type
_entity_poly.pdbx_seq_one_letter_code
_entity_poly.pdbx_strand_id
1 'polypeptide(L)' 'MFRLTGLPAAARCPNATVRRAPGRLELRFFGPECDEGLDVDLRLVGRGADPEAVELRLLADLRDRGYAVERLAPLDR' A
#
# COMPACT_ATOMS: atom_id res chain seq x y z
N MET A 1 -6.83 14.03 -2.40
CA MET A 1 -5.44 13.61 -2.74
C MET A 1 -4.89 12.94 -1.50
N PHE A 2 -4.67 11.62 -1.54
CA PHE A 2 -4.17 10.89 -0.37
C PHE A 2 -2.65 11.01 -0.33
N ARG A 3 -2.08 11.39 0.81
CA ARG A 3 -0.63 11.51 0.97
C ARG A 3 -0.16 10.43 1.94
N LEU A 4 0.57 9.45 1.41
CA LEU A 4 1.36 8.53 2.22
C LEU A 4 2.55 9.29 2.79
N THR A 5 2.43 9.75 4.03
CA THR A 5 3.51 10.35 4.82
C THR A 5 4.11 9.30 5.74
N GLY A 6 5.44 9.22 5.81
CA GLY A 6 6.13 8.25 6.68
C GLY A 6 6.41 6.89 6.02
N LEU A 7 6.45 6.81 4.69
CA LEU A 7 6.90 5.60 4.01
C LEU A 7 8.39 5.34 4.28
N PRO A 8 8.78 4.09 4.56
CA PRO A 8 10.18 3.75 4.74
C PRO A 8 10.92 3.89 3.40
N ALA A 9 12.14 4.42 3.42
CA ALA A 9 12.87 4.74 2.19
C ALA A 9 13.04 3.52 1.28
N ALA A 10 12.74 3.67 -0.02
CA ALA A 10 12.91 2.63 -1.05
C ALA A 10 14.34 2.05 -1.11
N ALA A 11 15.35 2.83 -0.72
CA ALA A 11 16.72 2.35 -0.60
C ALA A 11 16.91 1.27 0.48
N ARG A 12 16.10 1.30 1.54
CA ARG A 12 16.11 0.32 2.65
C ARG A 12 15.09 -0.79 2.43
N CYS A 13 13.90 -0.40 1.95
CA CYS A 13 12.77 -1.27 1.66
C CYS A 13 12.40 -1.20 0.18
N PRO A 14 13.14 -1.87 -0.71
CA PRO A 14 12.86 -1.78 -2.15
C PRO A 14 11.56 -2.49 -2.52
N ASN A 15 11.12 -3.48 -1.75
CA ASN A 15 9.90 -4.25 -2.06
C ASN A 15 8.73 -3.79 -1.22
N ALA A 16 7.56 -3.74 -1.84
CA ALA A 16 6.30 -3.47 -1.19
C ALA A 16 5.26 -4.48 -1.66
N THR A 17 4.40 -4.94 -0.76
CA THR A 17 3.22 -5.72 -1.08
C THR A 17 1.98 -4.94 -0.70
N VAL A 18 0.93 -5.06 -1.50
CA VAL A 18 -0.37 -4.47 -1.21
C VAL A 18 -1.41 -5.58 -1.24
N ARG A 19 -2.16 -5.69 -0.15
CA ARG A 19 -3.25 -6.65 0.02
C ARG A 19 -4.52 -5.93 0.41
N ARG A 20 -5.62 -6.25 -0.27
CA ARG A 20 -6.94 -5.75 0.10
C ARG A 20 -7.51 -6.54 1.28
N ALA A 21 -8.07 -5.83 2.25
CA ALA A 21 -8.78 -6.40 3.37
C ALA A 21 -10.10 -5.63 3.63
N PRO A 22 -11.03 -6.21 4.41
CA PRO A 22 -12.31 -5.58 4.70
C PRO A 22 -12.13 -4.21 5.35
N GLY A 23 -12.44 -3.16 4.58
CA GLY A 23 -12.38 -1.76 5.01
C GLY A 23 -10.97 -1.16 5.10
N ARG A 24 -9.91 -1.86 4.67
CA ARG A 24 -8.52 -1.36 4.71
C ARG A 24 -7.63 -1.97 3.62
N LEU A 25 -6.52 -1.32 3.34
CA LEU A 25 -5.44 -1.85 2.51
C LEU A 25 -4.25 -2.13 3.40
N GLU A 26 -3.81 -3.38 3.42
CA GLU A 26 -2.62 -3.80 4.16
C GLU A 26 -1.43 -3.66 3.21
N LEU A 27 -0.48 -2.81 3.58
CA LEU A 27 0.79 -2.67 2.89
C LEU A 27 1.87 -3.33 3.73
N ARG A 28 2.81 -3.99 3.08
CA ARG A 28 4.02 -4.46 3.75
C ARG A 28 5.25 -4.14 2.93
N PHE A 29 6.14 -3.37 3.52
CA PHE A 29 7.41 -2.98 2.95
C PHE A 29 8.49 -3.89 3.52
N PHE A 30 9.31 -4.46 2.65
CA PHE A 30 10.36 -5.36 3.09
C PHE A 30 11.59 -5.22 2.21
N GLY A 31 12.73 -5.51 2.82
CA GLY A 31 14.03 -5.32 2.22
C GLY A 31 15.13 -5.99 3.02
N PRO A 32 16.38 -5.81 2.59
CA PRO A 32 17.53 -6.34 3.34
C PRO A 32 17.66 -5.74 4.75
N GLU A 33 17.11 -4.54 4.99
CA GLU A 33 17.30 -3.79 6.23
C GLU A 33 15.99 -3.41 6.95
N CYS A 34 14.85 -3.96 6.51
CA CYS A 34 13.55 -3.62 7.08
C CYS A 34 12.48 -4.67 6.75
N ASP A 35 11.50 -4.74 7.65
CA ASP A 35 10.19 -5.36 7.44
C ASP A 35 9.19 -4.54 8.25
N GLU A 36 8.34 -3.79 7.55
CA GLU A 36 7.36 -2.88 8.16
C GLU A 36 5.99 -3.03 7.49
N GLY A 37 4.95 -3.20 8.30
CA GLY A 37 3.56 -3.20 7.87
C GLY A 37 2.93 -1.83 8.06
N LEU A 38 2.14 -1.38 7.08
CA LEU A 38 1.32 -0.19 7.14
C LEU A 38 -0.10 -0.53 6.72
N ASP A 39 -1.07 -0.26 7.59
CA ASP A 39 -2.48 -0.43 7.27
C ASP A 39 -3.10 0.93 6.90
N VAL A 40 -3.70 1.01 5.72
CA VAL A 40 -4.41 2.19 5.25
C VAL A 40 -5.91 1.94 5.35
N ASP A 41 -6.55 2.60 6.31
CA ASP A 41 -8.00 2.52 6.46
C ASP A 41 -8.70 3.23 5.29
N LEU A 42 -9.55 2.50 4.56
CA LEU A 42 -10.24 3.02 3.37
C LEU A 42 -11.18 4.19 3.72
N ARG A 43 -11.66 4.26 4.97
CA ARG A 43 -12.52 5.36 5.43
C ARG A 43 -11.77 6.69 5.44
N LEU A 44 -10.45 6.66 5.60
CA LEU A 44 -9.61 7.86 5.57
C LEU A 44 -9.38 8.35 4.14
N VAL A 45 -9.40 7.44 3.16
CA VAL A 45 -9.10 7.76 1.75
C VAL A 45 -10.22 8.54 1.07
N GLY A 46 -11.45 8.33 1.50
CA GLY A 46 -12.60 9.11 1.10
C GLY A 46 -13.90 8.34 1.26
N ARG A 47 -14.97 9.04 1.67
CA ARG A 47 -16.30 8.43 1.80
C ARG A 47 -16.80 8.02 0.40
N GLY A 48 -16.95 6.71 0.18
CA GLY A 48 -17.38 6.16 -1.12
C GLY A 48 -16.26 6.00 -2.15
N ALA A 49 -14.98 6.08 -1.73
CA ALA A 49 -13.88 5.71 -2.61
C ALA A 49 -13.95 4.21 -2.90
N ASP A 50 -13.92 3.86 -4.18
CA ASP A 50 -13.91 2.47 -4.61
C ASP A 50 -12.61 1.79 -4.13
N PRO A 51 -12.68 0.69 -3.38
CA PRO A 51 -11.51 0.05 -2.77
C PRO A 51 -10.49 -0.42 -3.81
N GLU A 52 -10.96 -0.82 -4.99
CA GLU A 52 -10.09 -1.20 -6.10
C GLU A 52 -9.42 0.00 -6.74
N ALA A 53 -10.15 1.09 -6.97
CA ALA A 53 -9.56 2.32 -7.49
C ALA A 53 -8.50 2.89 -6.53
N VAL A 54 -8.73 2.79 -5.22
CA VAL A 54 -7.75 3.21 -4.21
C VAL A 54 -6.50 2.32 -4.26
N GLU A 55 -6.68 1.00 -4.28
CA GLU A 55 -5.57 0.05 -4.39
C GLU A 55 -4.73 0.29 -5.64
N LEU A 56 -5.35 0.44 -6.81
CA LEU A 56 -4.65 0.70 -8.07
C LEU A 56 -3.88 2.03 -8.03
N ARG A 57 -4.45 3.07 -7.42
CA ARG A 57 -3.74 4.34 -7.21
C ARG A 57 -2.56 4.19 -6.27
N LEU A 58 -2.70 3.41 -5.21
CA LEU A 58 -1.64 3.12 -4.26
C LEU A 58 -0.47 2.39 -4.93
N LEU A 59 -0.78 1.36 -5.71
CA LEU A 59 0.19 0.59 -6.50
C LEU A 59 0.95 1.52 -7.47
N ALA A 60 0.23 2.40 -8.17
CA ALA A 60 0.83 3.34 -9.10
C ALA A 60 1.75 4.35 -8.40
N ASP A 61 1.32 4.92 -7.27
CA ASP A 61 2.08 5.89 -6.47
C ASP A 61 3.35 5.25 -5.89
N LEU A 62 3.27 4.03 -5.38
CA LEU A 62 4.42 3.28 -4.89
C LEU A 62 5.41 2.95 -6.00
N ARG A 63 4.92 2.54 -7.17
CA ARG A 63 5.79 2.26 -8.32
C ARG A 63 6.47 3.53 -8.84
N ASP A 64 5.77 4.65 -8.87
CA ASP A 64 6.32 5.96 -9.26
C ASP A 64 7.44 6.42 -8.32
N ARG A 65 7.28 6.14 -7.02
CA ARG A 65 8.32 6.38 -6.00
C ARG A 65 9.51 5.41 -6.07
N GLY A 66 9.47 4.41 -6.96
CA GLY A 66 10.56 3.45 -7.18
C GLY A 66 10.51 2.19 -6.32
N TYR A 67 9.39 1.89 -5.66
CA TYR A 67 9.21 0.60 -4.98
C TYR A 67 8.86 -0.50 -5.99
N ALA A 68 9.39 -1.70 -5.79
CA ALA A 68 8.94 -2.92 -6.44
C ALA A 68 7.68 -3.40 -5.75
N VAL A 69 6.52 -3.14 -6.36
CA VAL A 69 5.22 -3.39 -5.73
C VAL A 69 4.59 -4.67 -6.26
N GLU A 70 4.18 -5.55 -5.36
CA GLU A 70 3.43 -6.77 -5.66
C GLU A 70 2.01 -6.70 -5.08
N ARG A 71 1.02 -7.11 -5.89
CA ARG A 71 -0.38 -7.17 -5.46
C ARG A 71 -0.68 -8.59 -4.99
N LEU A 72 -1.04 -8.73 -3.71
CA LEU A 72 -1.44 -10.00 -3.13
C LEU A 72 -2.94 -10.26 -3.33
N ALA A 73 -3.32 -11.53 -3.23
CA ALA A 73 -4.74 -11.91 -3.26
C ALA A 73 -5.51 -11.22 -2.12
N PRO A 74 -6.68 -10.64 -2.41
CA PRO A 74 -7.50 -9.97 -1.41
C PRO A 74 -8.00 -10.96 -0.35
N LEU A 75 -8.08 -10.50 0.90
CA LEU A 75 -8.65 -11.24 2.03
C LEU A 75 -10.15 -11.02 2.21
N ASP A 76 -10.75 -10.10 1.45
CA ASP A 76 -12.19 -9.93 1.35
C ASP A 76 -12.83 -11.17 0.68
N ARG A 77 -13.07 -12.23 1.45
CA ARG A 77 -13.81 -13.42 1.03
C ARG A 77 -15.19 -13.45 1.66
#